data_AF-A0A202BB32-F1
#
_entry.id   AF-A0A202BB32-F1
#
_cell.length_a   1.000
_cell.length_b   1.000
_cell.length_c   1.000
_cell.angle_alpha   90.00
_cell.angle_beta   90.00
_cell.angle_gamma   90.00
#
_symmetry.space_group_name_H-M   'P 1'
#
loop_
_entity.id
_entity.type
_entity.pdbx_description
1 polymer ?
#
loop_
_entity_poly.entity_id
_entity_poly.type
_entity_poly.pdbx_seq_one_letter_code
_entity_poly.pdbx_strand_id
1 'polypeptide(L)'
;MAHATYTDLVKSDDDLIGHVAYSLYKSEKLTWLQTFEDKHQRAATDDEVETYFHPSVPAKIEEYREKAVEVMNAYIYEEFKTDLARYRQQLKDDVLLKAIKKGFWRTAAENVVTGSLQAGLAIFISTMVWIYSLTPDNAISHARENIGKTLQKAPDLSKQLSSGAH
;
A
#
# COMPACT_ATOMS: atom_id res chain seq x y z
N MET A 1 11.57 -19.08 -50.98
CA MET A 1 11.47 -17.61 -50.86
C MET A 1 10.96 -17.09 -49.49
N ALA A 2 10.37 -17.91 -48.60
CA ALA A 2 9.91 -17.44 -47.28
C ALA A 2 11.02 -17.04 -46.28
N HIS A 3 12.25 -17.55 -46.46
CA HIS A 3 13.36 -17.30 -45.53
C HIS A 3 13.95 -15.88 -45.59
N ALA A 4 13.87 -15.21 -46.76
CA ALA A 4 14.42 -13.85 -46.90
C ALA A 4 13.57 -12.84 -46.12
N THR A 5 12.25 -12.84 -46.33
CA THR A 5 11.33 -11.89 -45.66
C THR A 5 11.29 -12.07 -44.15
N TYR A 6 11.48 -13.30 -43.64
CA TYR A 6 11.59 -13.54 -42.20
C TYR A 6 12.83 -12.84 -41.62
N THR A 7 13.99 -13.03 -42.25
CA THR A 7 15.26 -12.45 -41.80
C THR A 7 15.27 -10.92 -41.91
N ASP A 8 14.52 -10.38 -42.88
CA ASP A 8 14.34 -8.94 -43.04
C ASP A 8 13.47 -8.32 -41.92
N LEU A 9 12.48 -9.08 -41.41
CA LEU A 9 11.54 -8.62 -40.39
C LEU A 9 12.02 -8.94 -38.97
N VAL A 10 12.68 -10.07 -38.75
CA VAL A 10 13.13 -10.57 -37.44
C VAL A 10 14.65 -10.48 -37.36
N LYS A 11 15.14 -9.56 -36.52
CA LYS A 11 16.57 -9.26 -36.41
C LYS A 11 17.33 -10.22 -35.47
N SER A 12 16.61 -10.86 -34.55
CA SER A 12 17.15 -11.81 -33.57
C SER A 12 16.03 -12.65 -32.97
N ASP A 13 16.38 -13.76 -32.31
CA ASP A 13 15.40 -14.64 -31.65
C ASP A 13 14.56 -13.89 -30.60
N ASP A 14 15.15 -12.90 -29.92
CA ASP A 14 14.48 -12.06 -28.91
C ASP A 14 13.75 -10.83 -29.50
N ASP A 15 13.71 -10.66 -30.84
CA ASP A 15 13.06 -9.52 -31.50
C ASP A 15 11.53 -9.71 -31.55
N LEU A 16 10.88 -9.51 -30.41
CA LEU A 16 9.42 -9.65 -30.28
C LEU A 16 8.66 -8.77 -31.28
N ILE A 17 9.13 -7.53 -31.52
CA ILE A 17 8.54 -6.64 -32.54
C ILE A 17 8.65 -7.26 -33.92
N GLY A 18 9.81 -7.82 -34.27
CA GLY A 18 10.01 -8.54 -35.51
C GLY A 18 9.09 -9.75 -35.67
N HIS A 19 8.92 -10.56 -34.63
CA HIS A 19 8.03 -11.72 -34.68
C HIS A 19 6.55 -11.34 -34.85
N VAL A 20 6.11 -10.28 -34.17
CA VAL A 20 4.77 -9.73 -34.36
C VAL A 20 4.63 -9.16 -35.78
N ALA A 21 5.62 -8.41 -36.27
CA ALA A 21 5.63 -7.86 -37.63
C ALA A 21 5.57 -8.96 -38.70
N TYR A 22 6.30 -10.06 -38.52
CA TYR A 22 6.23 -11.22 -39.40
C TYR A 22 4.85 -11.91 -39.37
N SER A 23 4.23 -12.01 -38.20
CA SER A 23 2.88 -12.55 -38.06
C SER A 23 1.84 -11.69 -38.78
N LEU A 24 1.97 -10.36 -38.68
CA LEU A 24 1.14 -9.41 -39.42
C LEU A 24 1.30 -9.55 -40.95
N TYR A 25 2.54 -9.62 -41.43
CA TYR A 25 2.84 -9.88 -42.85
C TYR A 25 2.19 -11.18 -43.34
N LYS A 26 2.32 -12.27 -42.58
CA LYS A 26 1.74 -13.57 -42.94
C LYS A 26 0.22 -13.53 -42.96
N SER A 27 -0.38 -12.84 -42.00
CA SER A 27 -1.84 -12.64 -41.96
C SER A 27 -2.32 -11.88 -43.20
N GLU A 28 -1.69 -10.77 -43.54
CA GLU A 28 -2.05 -9.97 -44.73
C GLU A 28 -1.90 -10.79 -46.02
N LYS A 29 -0.80 -11.55 -46.14
CA LYS A 29 -0.60 -12.46 -47.27
C LYS A 29 -1.70 -13.50 -47.41
N LEU A 30 -2.13 -14.10 -46.30
CA LEU A 30 -3.22 -15.08 -46.31
C LEU A 30 -4.54 -14.44 -46.72
N THR A 31 -4.87 -13.28 -46.13
CA THR A 31 -6.09 -12.53 -46.47
C THR A 31 -6.11 -12.13 -47.95
N TRP A 32 -4.99 -11.68 -48.48
CA TRP A 32 -4.88 -11.33 -49.89
C TRP A 32 -5.07 -12.55 -50.80
N LEU A 33 -4.44 -13.69 -50.47
CA LEU A 33 -4.59 -14.93 -51.23
C LEU A 33 -6.05 -15.38 -51.29
N GLN A 34 -6.75 -15.37 -50.14
CA GLN A 34 -8.18 -15.70 -50.05
C GLN A 34 -9.02 -14.75 -50.91
N THR A 35 -8.78 -13.43 -50.77
CA THR A 35 -9.49 -12.41 -51.54
C THR A 35 -9.26 -12.54 -53.04
N PHE A 36 -8.04 -12.92 -53.44
CA PHE A 36 -7.69 -13.16 -54.83
C PHE A 36 -8.45 -14.38 -55.37
N GLU A 37 -8.44 -15.48 -54.63
CA GLU A 37 -9.13 -16.71 -55.00
C GLU A 37 -10.64 -16.50 -55.15
N ASP A 38 -11.25 -15.80 -54.20
CA ASP A 38 -12.69 -15.45 -54.24
C ASP A 38 -13.03 -14.61 -55.48
N LYS A 39 -12.16 -13.66 -55.85
CA LYS A 39 -12.40 -12.75 -56.97
C LYS A 39 -12.13 -13.36 -58.34
N HIS A 40 -11.09 -14.17 -58.45
CA HIS A 40 -10.61 -14.71 -59.73
C HIS A 40 -11.03 -16.17 -59.94
N GLN A 41 -11.63 -16.80 -58.94
CA GLN A 41 -12.08 -18.21 -58.96
C GLN A 41 -10.92 -19.17 -59.32
N ARG A 42 -9.70 -18.78 -58.94
CA ARG A 42 -8.47 -19.55 -59.11
C ARG A 42 -7.42 -19.10 -58.10
N ALA A 43 -6.45 -19.96 -57.82
CA ALA A 43 -5.26 -19.57 -57.06
C ALA A 43 -4.45 -18.49 -57.81
N ALA A 44 -3.83 -17.60 -57.04
CA ALA A 44 -2.84 -16.66 -57.55
C ALA A 44 -1.58 -17.41 -58.02
N THR A 45 -0.95 -16.93 -59.09
CA THR A 45 0.37 -17.42 -59.50
C THR A 45 1.45 -16.82 -58.62
N ASP A 46 2.64 -17.45 -58.59
CA ASP A 46 3.77 -16.93 -57.82
C ASP A 46 4.17 -15.51 -58.26
N ASP A 47 4.11 -15.22 -59.57
CA ASP A 47 4.38 -13.87 -60.12
C ASP A 47 3.37 -12.83 -59.63
N GLU A 48 2.09 -13.19 -59.49
CA GLU A 48 1.05 -12.30 -58.99
C GLU A 48 1.26 -12.01 -57.50
N VAL A 49 1.66 -13.03 -56.74
CA VAL A 49 2.02 -12.90 -55.32
C VAL A 49 3.25 -12.01 -55.17
N GLU A 50 4.27 -12.19 -56.00
CA GLU A 50 5.51 -11.41 -55.96
C GLU A 50 5.28 -9.96 -56.39
N THR A 51 4.43 -9.73 -57.40
CA THR A 51 4.05 -8.38 -57.83
C THR A 51 3.38 -7.59 -56.70
N TYR A 52 2.53 -8.25 -55.90
CA TYR A 52 1.81 -7.59 -54.82
C TYR A 52 2.64 -7.45 -53.54
N PHE A 53 3.32 -8.52 -53.13
CA PHE A 53 4.08 -8.58 -51.87
C PHE A 53 5.57 -8.30 -52.04
N HIS A 54 5.94 -7.57 -53.11
CA HIS A 54 7.31 -7.37 -53.59
C HIS A 54 8.33 -7.51 -52.44
N PRO A 55 9.04 -8.66 -52.38
CA PRO A 55 9.84 -8.99 -51.24
C PRO A 55 10.89 -7.90 -51.05
N SER A 56 10.96 -7.36 -49.84
CA SER A 56 12.09 -6.54 -49.38
C SER A 56 12.12 -5.07 -49.85
N VAL A 57 10.96 -4.41 -50.04
CA VAL A 57 10.95 -2.94 -50.02
C VAL A 57 11.18 -2.49 -48.57
N PRO A 58 12.28 -1.76 -48.25
CA PRO A 58 12.59 -1.36 -46.87
C PRO A 58 11.44 -0.60 -46.20
N ALA A 59 10.72 0.21 -46.97
CA ALA A 59 9.55 0.95 -46.48
C ALA A 59 8.43 0.01 -45.97
N LYS A 60 8.21 -1.15 -46.62
CA LYS A 60 7.17 -2.10 -46.22
C LYS A 60 7.57 -2.89 -44.98
N ILE A 61 8.86 -3.22 -44.86
CA ILE A 61 9.42 -3.83 -43.65
C ILE A 61 9.21 -2.89 -42.46
N GLU A 62 9.56 -1.62 -42.63
CA GLU A 62 9.38 -0.61 -41.56
C GLU A 62 7.90 -0.44 -41.21
N GLU A 63 7.01 -0.34 -42.20
CA GLU A 63 5.56 -0.25 -41.96
C GLU A 63 5.03 -1.42 -41.11
N TYR A 64 5.47 -2.66 -41.37
CA TYR A 64 5.07 -3.81 -40.55
C TYR A 64 5.62 -3.73 -39.13
N ARG A 65 6.85 -3.23 -38.96
CA ARG A 65 7.44 -3.04 -37.63
C ARG A 65 6.74 -1.93 -36.85
N GLU A 66 6.39 -0.82 -37.50
CA GLU A 66 5.61 0.27 -36.90
C GLU A 66 4.22 -0.23 -36.46
N LYS A 67 3.51 -0.97 -37.31
CA LYS A 67 2.23 -1.61 -36.96
C LYS A 67 2.37 -2.58 -35.79
N ALA A 68 3.45 -3.36 -35.75
CA ALA A 68 3.71 -4.27 -34.62
C ALA A 68 3.91 -3.49 -33.30
N VAL A 69 4.65 -2.38 -33.33
CA VAL A 69 4.81 -1.48 -32.18
C VAL A 69 3.45 -0.93 -31.74
N GLU A 70 2.61 -0.48 -32.66
CA GLU A 70 1.28 0.05 -32.35
C GLU A 70 0.38 -1.01 -31.67
N VAL A 71 0.29 -2.21 -32.25
CA VAL A 71 -0.50 -3.32 -31.70
C VAL A 71 -0.02 -3.71 -30.31
N MET A 72 1.30 -3.82 -30.12
CA MET A 72 1.86 -4.15 -28.81
C MET A 72 1.60 -3.06 -27.78
N ASN A 73 1.78 -1.79 -28.16
CA ASN A 73 1.51 -0.67 -27.25
C ASN A 73 0.04 -0.61 -26.85
N ALA A 74 -0.88 -0.85 -27.78
CA ALA A 74 -2.31 -0.93 -27.48
C ALA A 74 -2.61 -2.08 -26.50
N TYR A 75 -2.03 -3.26 -26.73
CA TYR A 75 -2.19 -4.41 -25.85
C TYR A 75 -1.64 -4.16 -24.43
N ILE A 76 -0.40 -3.67 -24.33
CA ILE A 76 0.23 -3.31 -23.04
C ILE A 76 -0.61 -2.24 -22.34
N TYR A 77 -1.05 -1.21 -23.06
CA TYR A 77 -1.85 -0.15 -22.46
C TYR A 77 -3.15 -0.69 -21.88
N GLU A 78 -3.92 -1.50 -22.63
CA GLU A 78 -5.19 -2.05 -22.15
C GLU A 78 -4.99 -2.99 -20.95
N GLU A 79 -3.98 -3.87 -20.98
CA GLU A 79 -3.70 -4.80 -19.88
C GLU A 79 -3.30 -4.05 -18.60
N PHE A 80 -2.38 -3.09 -18.72
CA PHE A 80 -1.82 -2.41 -17.55
C PHE A 80 -2.62 -1.20 -17.07
N LYS A 81 -3.61 -0.70 -17.82
CA LYS A 81 -4.40 0.48 -17.42
C LYS A 81 -5.11 0.30 -16.08
N THR A 82 -5.70 -0.88 -15.87
CA THR A 82 -6.42 -1.20 -14.63
C THR A 82 -5.45 -1.49 -13.48
N ASP A 83 -4.37 -2.21 -13.76
CA ASP A 83 -3.38 -2.60 -12.75
C ASP A 83 -2.54 -1.42 -12.24
N LEU A 84 -2.16 -0.49 -13.13
CA LEU A 84 -1.48 0.76 -12.73
C LEU A 84 -2.36 1.63 -11.84
N ALA A 85 -3.66 1.73 -12.14
CA ALA A 85 -4.61 2.45 -11.31
C ALA A 85 -4.75 1.79 -9.92
N ARG A 86 -4.85 0.45 -9.89
CA ARG A 86 -4.92 -0.32 -8.65
C ARG A 86 -3.67 -0.17 -7.79
N TYR A 87 -2.48 -0.27 -8.39
CA TYR A 87 -1.20 -0.14 -7.69
C TYR A 87 -1.03 1.26 -7.07
N ARG A 88 -1.40 2.31 -7.81
CA ARG A 88 -1.41 3.69 -7.29
C ARG A 88 -2.38 3.86 -6.12
N GLN A 89 -3.55 3.21 -6.18
CA GLN A 89 -4.53 3.27 -5.11
C GLN A 89 -4.02 2.56 -3.85
N GLN A 90 -3.44 1.36 -3.99
CA GLN A 90 -2.84 0.62 -2.87
C GLN A 90 -1.74 1.42 -2.16
N LEU A 91 -0.85 2.10 -2.92
CA LEU A 91 0.18 2.95 -2.33
C LEU A 91 -0.41 4.14 -1.55
N LYS A 92 -1.47 4.78 -2.07
CA LYS A 92 -2.15 5.88 -1.38
C LYS A 92 -2.83 5.39 -0.10
N ASP A 93 -3.54 4.27 -0.18
CA ASP A 93 -4.27 3.71 0.95
C ASP A 93 -3.31 3.26 2.06
N ASP A 94 -2.17 2.62 1.74
CA ASP A 94 -1.16 2.25 2.73
C ASP A 94 -0.51 3.45 3.42
N VAL A 95 -0.20 4.51 2.66
CA VAL A 95 0.38 5.75 3.20
C VAL A 95 -0.64 6.47 4.09
N LEU A 96 -1.88 6.60 3.64
CA LEU A 96 -2.96 7.22 4.40
C LEU A 96 -3.29 6.42 5.67
N LEU A 97 -3.42 5.10 5.58
CA LEU A 97 -3.70 4.22 6.72
C LEU A 97 -2.60 4.32 7.79
N LYS A 98 -1.32 4.32 7.39
CA LYS A 98 -0.20 4.50 8.33
C LYS A 98 -0.20 5.89 8.98
N ALA A 99 -0.47 6.94 8.20
CA ALA A 99 -0.53 8.31 8.70
C ALA A 99 -1.67 8.52 9.71
N ILE A 100 -2.87 8.04 9.39
CA ILE A 100 -4.06 8.14 10.25
C ILE A 100 -3.86 7.31 11.52
N LYS A 101 -3.40 6.06 11.40
CA LYS A 101 -3.22 5.16 12.55
C LYS A 101 -2.19 5.73 13.52
N LYS A 102 -1.04 6.24 13.05
CA LYS A 102 -0.02 6.84 13.94
C LYS A 102 -0.52 8.07 14.69
N GLY A 103 -1.30 8.93 14.03
CA GLY A 103 -1.90 10.13 14.65
C GLY A 103 -2.95 9.78 15.70
N PHE A 104 -3.89 8.90 15.35
CA PHE A 104 -4.98 8.50 16.24
C PHE A 104 -4.50 7.83 17.53
N TRP A 105 -3.53 6.90 17.46
CA TRP A 105 -3.01 6.21 18.64
C TRP A 105 -2.19 7.12 19.56
N ARG A 106 -1.47 8.08 18.99
CA ARG A 106 -0.76 9.10 19.77
C ARG A 106 -1.73 10.00 20.52
N THR A 107 -2.76 10.52 19.85
CA THR A 107 -3.80 11.35 20.47
C THR A 107 -4.63 10.57 21.51
N ALA A 108 -4.96 9.31 21.23
CA ALA A 108 -5.68 8.45 22.17
C ALA A 108 -4.86 8.21 23.45
N ALA A 109 -3.55 7.93 23.32
CA ALA A 109 -2.66 7.76 24.47
C ALA A 109 -2.50 9.06 25.28
N GLU A 110 -2.33 10.20 24.60
CA GLU A 110 -2.21 11.52 25.24
C GLU A 110 -3.48 11.89 26.04
N ASN A 111 -4.68 11.53 25.56
CA ASN A 111 -5.94 11.81 26.25
C ASN A 111 -6.24 10.86 27.43
N VAL A 112 -5.89 9.58 27.32
CA VAL A 112 -6.10 8.60 28.40
C VAL A 112 -5.26 8.95 29.63
N VAL A 113 -4.01 9.38 29.44
CA VAL A 113 -3.11 9.78 30.55
C VAL A 113 -3.66 11.01 31.29
N THR A 114 -4.27 11.95 30.57
CA THR A 114 -4.82 13.19 31.14
C THR A 114 -6.14 12.93 31.91
N GLY A 115 -7.01 12.05 31.43
CA GLY A 115 -8.27 11.71 32.11
C GLY A 115 -8.12 10.80 33.34
N SER A 116 -7.10 9.94 33.34
CA SER A 116 -6.90 8.93 34.40
C SER A 116 -6.54 9.54 35.76
N LEU A 117 -5.85 10.69 35.78
CA LEU A 117 -5.47 11.38 37.02
C LEU A 117 -6.69 11.99 37.75
N GLN A 118 -7.71 12.46 37.01
CA GLN A 118 -8.90 13.06 37.62
C GLN A 118 -9.91 12.02 38.11
N ALA A 119 -10.15 10.95 37.35
CA ALA A 119 -11.07 9.88 37.77
C ALA A 119 -10.55 9.15 39.02
N GLY A 120 -9.24 8.93 39.12
CA GLY A 120 -8.62 8.29 40.28
C GLY A 120 -8.80 9.10 41.57
N LEU A 121 -8.59 10.42 41.52
CA LEU A 121 -8.77 11.29 42.69
C LEU A 121 -10.23 11.37 43.15
N ALA A 122 -11.19 11.46 42.22
CA ALA A 122 -12.61 11.49 42.57
C ALA A 122 -13.09 10.18 43.21
N ILE A 123 -12.67 9.04 42.66
CA ILE A 123 -12.98 7.71 43.24
C ILE A 123 -12.33 7.58 44.62
N PHE A 124 -11.09 8.05 44.79
CA PHE A 124 -10.39 8.02 46.07
C PHE A 124 -11.07 8.88 47.14
N ILE A 125 -11.46 10.12 46.81
CA ILE A 125 -12.19 10.99 47.75
C ILE A 125 -13.57 10.41 48.08
N SER A 126 -14.30 9.91 47.08
CA SER A 126 -15.62 9.32 47.28
C SER A 126 -15.58 8.08 48.17
N THR A 127 -14.57 7.21 47.98
CA THR A 127 -14.38 6.02 48.82
C THR A 127 -13.98 6.39 50.24
N MET A 128 -13.15 7.41 50.44
CA MET A 128 -12.83 7.94 51.77
C MET A 128 -14.09 8.43 52.50
N VAL A 129 -14.93 9.25 51.86
CA VAL A 129 -16.18 9.75 52.47
C VAL A 129 -17.11 8.62 52.86
N TRP A 130 -17.25 7.61 51.99
CA TRP A 130 -18.07 6.43 52.28
C TRP A 130 -17.53 5.64 53.47
N ILE A 131 -16.22 5.41 53.55
CA ILE A 131 -15.57 4.74 54.70
C ILE A 131 -15.76 5.55 55.99
N TYR A 132 -15.62 6.88 55.94
CA TYR A 132 -15.90 7.74 57.10
C TYR A 132 -17.35 7.63 57.56
N SER A 133 -18.32 7.56 56.63
CA SER A 133 -19.74 7.38 56.98
C SER A 133 -20.06 6.02 57.60
N LEU A 134 -19.23 5.01 57.34
CA LEU A 134 -19.35 3.67 57.91
C LEU A 134 -18.58 3.49 59.22
N THR A 135 -17.76 4.46 59.62
CA THR A 135 -16.93 4.38 60.82
C THR A 135 -17.77 4.73 62.04
N PRO A 136 -18.02 3.80 62.98
CA PRO A 136 -18.81 4.07 64.17
C PRO A 136 -18.11 5.08 65.09
N ASP A 137 -18.87 5.93 65.80
CA ASP A 137 -18.37 7.08 66.57
C ASP A 137 -17.29 6.73 67.62
N ASN A 138 -17.30 5.49 68.10
CA ASN A 138 -16.32 4.95 69.05
C ASN A 138 -14.96 4.60 68.41
N ALA A 139 -14.90 4.30 67.12
CA ALA A 139 -13.63 3.98 66.45
C ALA A 139 -12.77 5.24 66.29
N ILE A 140 -13.39 6.39 66.05
CA ILE A 140 -12.70 7.69 65.94
C ILE A 140 -12.17 8.14 67.30
N SER A 141 -12.92 7.90 68.39
CA SER A 141 -12.47 8.24 69.75
C SER A 141 -11.31 7.35 70.20
N HIS A 142 -11.34 6.05 69.92
CA HIS A 142 -10.22 5.13 70.21
C HIS A 142 -8.97 5.46 69.38
N ALA A 143 -9.13 5.85 68.12
CA ALA A 143 -8.01 6.32 67.30
C ALA A 143 -7.37 7.59 67.87
N ARG A 144 -8.18 8.59 68.28
CA ARG A 144 -7.70 9.81 68.94
C ARG A 144 -6.98 9.53 70.25
N GLU A 145 -7.51 8.62 71.05
CA GLU A 145 -6.91 8.21 72.32
C GLU A 145 -5.55 7.51 72.12
N ASN A 146 -5.46 6.60 71.15
CA ASN A 146 -4.23 5.87 70.84
C ASN A 146 -3.15 6.79 70.24
N ILE A 147 -3.54 7.75 69.40
CA ILE A 147 -2.64 8.78 68.88
C ILE A 147 -2.16 9.69 70.02
N GLY A 148 -3.06 10.13 70.91
CA GLY A 148 -2.70 10.92 72.09
C GLY A 148 -1.70 10.20 73.02
N LYS A 149 -1.90 8.91 73.28
CA LYS A 149 -0.98 8.07 74.06
C LYS A 149 0.37 7.88 73.37
N THR A 150 0.38 7.80 72.05
CA THR A 150 1.61 7.66 71.25
C THR A 150 2.40 8.96 71.23
N LEU A 151 1.71 10.10 71.12
CA LEU A 151 2.33 11.43 71.19
C LEU A 151 2.82 11.78 72.60
N GLN A 152 2.14 11.30 73.64
CA GLN A 152 2.57 11.47 75.04
C GLN A 152 3.77 10.58 75.40
N LYS A 153 3.93 9.42 74.76
CA LYS A 153 5.12 8.56 74.85
C LYS A 153 6.27 9.01 73.95
N ALA A 154 6.02 9.91 72.99
CA ALA A 154 7.07 10.44 72.15
C ALA A 154 7.99 11.32 73.02
N PRO A 155 9.32 11.12 72.98
CA PRO A 155 10.23 11.94 73.77
C PRO A 155 10.10 13.40 73.35
N ASP A 156 10.09 14.30 74.34
CA ASP A 156 9.99 15.74 74.13
C ASP A 156 11.21 16.22 73.32
N LEU A 157 10.98 16.42 72.01
CA LEU A 157 11.99 16.85 71.05
C LEU A 157 12.55 18.25 71.38
N SER A 158 11.89 19.02 72.27
CA SER A 158 12.44 20.30 72.76
C SER A 158 13.64 20.11 73.71
N LYS A 159 13.73 18.98 74.43
CA LYS A 159 14.88 18.69 75.30
C LYS A 159 16.08 18.12 74.56
N GLN A 160 15.89 17.46 73.42
CA GLN A 160 17.00 16.96 72.60
C GLN A 160 17.68 18.06 71.77
N LEU A 161 16.96 19.14 71.46
CA LEU A 161 17.51 20.26 70.70
C LEU A 161 18.29 21.29 71.56
N SER A 162 18.17 21.29 72.89
CA SER A 162 18.95 22.18 73.77
C SER A 162 20.23 21.57 74.34
N SER A 163 20.43 20.25 74.23
CA SER A 163 21.66 19.57 74.69
C SER A 163 22.75 19.45 73.60
N GLY A 164 22.49 19.95 72.39
CA GLY A 164 23.44 19.93 71.26
C GLY A 164 24.20 21.25 71.02
N ALA A 165 24.05 22.23 71.91
CA ALA A 165 24.68 23.54 71.78
C ALA A 165 25.51 23.90 73.03
N HIS A 166 26.53 23.09 73.33
CA HIS A 166 27.69 23.49 74.14
C HIS A 166 28.92 22.70 73.69
#